data_AF-A0A7S7ESQ6-F1
#
_entry.id   AF-A0A7S7ESQ6-F1
#
_cell.length_a   1.000
_cell.length_b   1.000
_cell.length_c   1.000
_cell.angle_alpha   90.00
_cell.angle_beta   90.00
_cell.angle_gamma   90.00
#
_symmetry.space_group_name_H-M   'P 1'
#
loop_
_entity.id
_entity.type
_entity.pdbx_description
1 polymer ?
#
loop_
_entity_poly.entity_id
_entity_poly.type
_entity_poly.pdbx_seq_one_letter_code
_entity_poly.pdbx_strand_id
1 'polypeptide(L)'
;MTIMDDSFDLTGTWLGDDGSTTYLRQVILGDSIQIFWASVSALGAYPFSNIYIGYRVGDSIIGQWVDVPQTNDDYIGSMSLVVADANTIYQVANTLNYGTKIWTKVRSGFPPSCPY
;
A
#
# COMPACT_ATOMS: atom_id res chain seq x y z
N MET A 1 19.82 14.19 -16.32
CA MET A 1 19.25 13.94 -14.98
C MET A 1 17.75 13.83 -15.17
N THR A 2 17.23 12.60 -15.24
CA THR A 2 15.77 12.40 -15.30
C THR A 2 15.26 12.69 -13.90
N ILE A 3 14.44 13.73 -13.75
CA ILE A 3 13.71 13.97 -12.50
C ILE A 3 12.79 12.76 -12.35
N MET A 4 13.10 11.88 -11.38
CA MET A 4 12.19 10.83 -10.95
C MET A 4 10.93 11.53 -10.44
N ASP A 5 9.81 11.34 -11.13
CA ASP A 5 8.60 12.10 -10.88
C ASP A 5 7.78 11.48 -9.73
N ASP A 6 7.84 12.12 -8.56
CA ASP A 6 6.99 11.80 -7.42
C ASP A 6 5.62 12.52 -7.48
N SER A 7 5.19 13.03 -8.66
CA SER A 7 3.98 13.86 -8.81
C SER A 7 2.68 13.18 -8.36
N PHE A 8 2.62 11.85 -8.36
CA PHE A 8 1.41 11.15 -7.96
C PHE A 8 1.25 11.15 -6.44
N ASP A 9 0.21 11.80 -5.93
CA ASP A 9 -0.28 11.55 -4.57
C ASP A 9 -0.94 10.17 -4.53
N LEU A 10 -0.34 9.25 -3.78
CA LEU A 10 -0.83 7.88 -3.63
C LEU A 10 -1.89 7.74 -2.54
N THR A 11 -2.12 8.77 -1.73
CA THR A 11 -3.09 8.73 -0.63
C THR A 11 -4.47 8.36 -1.15
N GLY A 12 -5.07 7.34 -0.55
CA GLY A 12 -6.37 6.85 -0.99
C GLY A 12 -6.70 5.44 -0.55
N THR A 13 -7.75 4.91 -1.17
CA THR A 13 -8.18 3.51 -1.05
C THR A 13 -7.86 2.79 -2.35
N TRP A 14 -7.25 1.62 -2.21
CA TRP A 14 -6.75 0.79 -3.30
C TRP A 14 -7.34 -0.61 -3.19
N LEU A 15 -7.67 -1.20 -4.33
CA LEU A 15 -8.15 -2.58 -4.46
C LEU A 15 -6.99 -3.46 -4.95
N GLY A 16 -6.69 -4.51 -4.20
CA GLY A 16 -5.77 -5.56 -4.62
C GLY A 16 -6.40 -6.52 -5.63
N ASP A 17 -5.59 -7.06 -6.52
CA ASP A 17 -5.98 -8.14 -7.45
C ASP A 17 -6.31 -9.47 -6.76
N ASP A 18 -5.94 -9.61 -5.49
CA ASP A 18 -6.37 -10.67 -4.57
C ASP A 18 -7.71 -10.37 -3.86
N GLY A 19 -8.35 -9.24 -4.19
CA GLY A 19 -9.59 -8.78 -3.58
C GLY A 19 -9.41 -8.00 -2.27
N SER A 20 -8.18 -7.72 -1.84
CA SER A 20 -7.92 -6.93 -0.64
C SER A 20 -8.27 -5.45 -0.79
N THR A 21 -8.56 -4.79 0.33
CA THR A 21 -8.69 -3.33 0.40
C THR A 21 -7.52 -2.76 1.17
N THR A 22 -6.74 -1.89 0.53
CA THR A 22 -5.60 -1.20 1.12
C THR A 22 -5.91 0.29 1.28
N TYR A 23 -5.71 0.82 2.49
CA TYR A 23 -5.76 2.24 2.80
C TYR A 23 -4.34 2.77 2.85
N LEU A 24 -3.93 3.50 1.81
CA LEU A 24 -2.58 4.01 1.65
C LEU A 24 -2.55 5.49 2.01
N ARG A 25 -1.53 5.91 2.77
CA ARG A 25 -1.21 7.30 3.06
C ARG A 25 0.23 7.61 2.66
N GLN A 26 0.38 8.59 1.78
CA GLN A 26 1.66 9.20 1.45
C GLN A 26 1.89 10.41 2.36
N VAL A 27 3.06 10.51 2.99
CA VAL A 27 3.41 11.63 3.89
C VAL A 27 4.82 12.12 3.57
N ILE A 28 4.96 13.42 3.35
CA ILE A 28 6.29 14.05 3.26
C ILE A 28 6.78 14.32 4.67
N LEU A 29 7.91 13.71 5.05
CA LEU A 29 8.58 13.88 6.34
C LEU A 29 10.03 14.30 6.11
N GLY A 30 10.31 15.59 6.27
CA GLY A 30 11.57 16.18 5.86
C GLY A 30 11.75 16.06 4.35
N ASP A 31 12.92 15.55 3.93
CA ASP A 31 13.25 15.35 2.50
C ASP A 31 12.85 13.97 1.98
N SER A 32 12.06 13.21 2.74
CA SER A 32 11.67 11.83 2.40
C SER A 32 10.15 11.69 2.28
N ILE A 33 9.72 10.87 1.33
CA ILE A 33 8.32 10.47 1.19
C ILE A 33 8.13 9.13 1.90
N GLN A 34 7.32 9.11 2.96
CA GLN A 34 6.93 7.90 3.66
C GLN A 34 5.58 7.37 3.18
N ILE A 35 5.49 6.05 3.11
CA ILE A 35 4.28 5.31 2.77
C ILE A 35 3.86 4.52 4.01
N PHE A 36 2.63 4.76 4.42
CA PHE A 36 1.95 3.97 5.43
C PHE A 36 0.75 3.32 4.76
N TRP A 37 0.49 2.05 5.05
CA TRP A 37 -0.82 1.50 4.73
C TRP A 37 -1.34 0.57 5.82
N ALA A 38 -2.64 0.33 5.75
CA ALA A 38 -3.29 -0.82 6.34
C ALA A 38 -4.03 -1.57 5.23
N SER A 39 -3.91 -2.90 5.19
CA SER A 39 -4.59 -3.74 4.21
C SER A 39 -5.41 -4.82 4.92
N VAL A 40 -6.61 -5.05 4.40
CA VAL A 40 -7.52 -6.11 4.89
C VAL A 40 -8.00 -6.92 3.71
N SER A 41 -8.19 -8.22 3.90
CA SER A 41 -8.85 -9.04 2.87
C SER A 41 -10.28 -8.56 2.62
N ALA A 42 -10.83 -8.81 1.43
CA ALA A 42 -12.29 -8.86 1.32
C ALA A 42 -12.85 -9.86 2.34
N LEU A 43 -14.04 -9.58 2.87
CA LEU A 43 -14.76 -10.53 3.71
C LEU A 43 -14.95 -11.83 2.92
N GLY A 44 -14.26 -12.91 3.34
CA GLY A 44 -14.13 -14.16 2.60
C GLY A 44 -13.43 -15.25 3.42
N ALA A 45 -13.11 -16.39 2.79
CA ALA A 45 -12.63 -17.59 3.48
C ALA A 45 -11.23 -17.48 4.11
N TYR A 46 -10.41 -16.52 3.68
CA TYR A 46 -9.05 -16.30 4.18
C TYR A 46 -8.90 -14.86 4.68
N PRO A 47 -9.37 -14.57 5.90
CA PRO A 47 -9.27 -13.25 6.48
C PRO A 47 -7.81 -12.93 6.84
N PHE A 48 -7.32 -11.78 6.40
CA PHE A 48 -6.03 -11.23 6.86
C PHE A 48 -6.15 -9.74 7.17
N SER A 49 -5.21 -9.23 7.96
CA SER A 49 -5.01 -7.81 8.18
C SER A 49 -3.55 -7.52 8.43
N ASN A 50 -3.00 -6.51 7.75
CA ASN A 50 -1.61 -6.11 7.93
C ASN A 50 -1.43 -4.61 7.82
N ILE A 51 -0.25 -4.17 8.25
CA ILE A 51 0.24 -2.82 8.04
C ILE A 51 1.53 -2.87 7.22
N TYR A 52 1.86 -1.77 6.54
CA TYR A 52 3.14 -1.57 5.91
C TYR A 52 3.68 -0.18 6.21
N ILE A 53 5.00 -0.12 6.37
CA ILE A 53 5.76 1.12 6.49
C ILE A 53 6.93 1.04 5.51
N GLY A 54 7.08 2.09 4.71
CA GLY A 54 8.17 2.19 3.75
C GLY A 54 8.43 3.62 3.31
N TYR A 55 9.35 3.76 2.38
CA TYR A 55 9.71 5.02 1.75
C TYR A 55 9.58 4.91 0.24
N ARG A 56 9.28 6.05 -0.38
CA ARG A 56 9.20 6.21 -1.82
C ARG A 56 10.38 7.04 -2.32
N VAL A 57 11.00 6.57 -3.41
CA VAL A 57 12.02 7.31 -4.17
C VAL A 57 11.67 7.15 -5.65
N GLY A 58 11.09 8.20 -6.24
CA GLY A 58 10.61 8.12 -7.61
C GLY A 58 9.45 7.15 -7.78
N ASP A 59 9.58 6.26 -8.75
CA ASP A 59 8.60 5.18 -8.96
C ASP A 59 8.74 4.03 -7.95
N SER A 60 9.81 3.97 -7.18
CA SER A 60 10.10 2.82 -6.32
C SER A 60 9.62 3.04 -4.89
N ILE A 61 8.95 2.02 -4.32
CA ILE A 61 8.55 2.00 -2.90
C ILE A 61 9.16 0.76 -2.25
N ILE A 62 9.86 0.94 -1.12
CA ILE A 62 10.53 -0.15 -0.39
C ILE A 62 10.20 -0.05 1.09
N GLY A 63 9.94 -1.20 1.73
CA GLY A 63 9.50 -1.22 3.12
C GLY A 63 9.20 -2.61 3.64
N GLN A 64 8.51 -2.64 4.77
CA GLN A 64 8.18 -3.84 5.52
C GLN A 64 6.69 -3.88 5.83
N TRP A 65 6.12 -5.09 5.83
CA TRP A 65 4.77 -5.36 6.27
C TRP A 65 4.76 -6.37 7.40
N VAL A 66 3.74 -6.30 8.25
CA VAL A 66 3.51 -7.25 9.34
C VAL A 66 2.01 -7.46 9.53
N ASP A 67 1.61 -8.71 9.73
CA ASP A 67 0.23 -9.03 10.10
C ASP A 67 -0.08 -8.51 11.51
N VAL A 68 -1.29 -7.99 11.69
CA VAL A 68 -1.77 -7.48 12.98
C VAL A 68 -2.81 -8.43 13.56
N PRO A 69 -2.99 -8.49 14.89
CA PRO A 69 -3.84 -9.50 15.56
C PRO A 69 -5.35 -9.24 15.43
N GLN A 70 -5.80 -8.90 14.22
CA GLN A 70 -7.20 -8.98 13.80
C GLN A 70 -7.56 -10.39 13.31
N THR A 71 -6.56 -11.18 12.88
CA THR A 71 -6.67 -12.54 12.36
C THR A 71 -5.58 -13.44 12.98
N ASN A 72 -5.51 -14.72 12.59
CA ASN A 72 -4.53 -15.68 13.14
C ASN A 72 -3.20 -15.72 12.39
N ASP A 73 -3.10 -15.04 11.25
CA ASP A 73 -1.84 -14.88 10.52
C ASP A 73 -0.85 -14.03 11.33
N ASP A 74 0.42 -14.43 11.35
CA ASP A 74 1.50 -13.84 12.14
C ASP A 74 2.76 -13.55 11.32
N TYR A 75 2.61 -13.37 10.00
CA TYR A 75 3.73 -13.21 9.10
C TYR A 75 4.29 -11.79 9.11
N ILE A 76 5.57 -11.67 8.75
CA ILE A 76 6.28 -10.42 8.55
C ILE A 76 7.18 -10.54 7.33
N GLY A 77 7.31 -9.47 6.54
CA GLY A 77 8.14 -9.49 5.35
C GLY A 77 8.61 -8.12 4.90
N SER A 78 9.61 -8.13 4.03
CA SER A 78 9.96 -6.94 3.24
C SER A 78 9.29 -7.05 1.88
N MET A 79 8.96 -5.90 1.30
CA MET A 79 8.35 -5.80 -0.02
C MET A 79 8.86 -4.58 -0.78
N SER A 80 9.02 -4.74 -2.09
CA SER A 80 9.35 -3.67 -3.02
C SER A 80 8.25 -3.57 -4.07
N LEU A 81 7.84 -2.33 -4.36
CA LEU A 81 6.76 -2.00 -5.29
C LEU A 81 7.26 -0.98 -6.31
N VAL A 82 6.56 -0.90 -7.45
CA VAL A 82 6.72 0.17 -8.43
C VAL A 82 5.40 0.88 -8.68
N VAL A 83 5.43 2.21 -8.67
CA VAL A 83 4.33 3.10 -9.03
C VAL A 83 4.33 3.25 -10.54
N ALA A 84 3.40 2.58 -11.21
CA ALA A 84 3.31 2.64 -12.67
C ALA A 84 2.65 3.92 -13.14
N ASP A 85 1.60 4.35 -12.43
CA ASP A 85 0.88 5.61 -12.67
C ASP A 85 0.11 6.04 -11.40
N ALA A 86 -0.67 7.12 -11.51
CA ALA A 86 -1.45 7.67 -10.40
C ALA A 86 -2.44 6.68 -9.76
N ASN A 87 -2.82 5.61 -10.47
CA ASN A 87 -3.86 4.67 -10.10
C ASN A 87 -3.40 3.21 -10.09
N THR A 88 -2.13 2.92 -10.43
CA THR A 88 -1.63 1.54 -10.54
C THR A 88 -0.28 1.39 -9.84
N ILE A 89 -0.20 0.39 -8.94
CA ILE A 89 1.04 -0.03 -8.27
C ILE A 89 1.23 -1.54 -8.47
N TYR A 90 2.47 -1.97 -8.76
CA TYR A 90 2.84 -3.37 -8.90
C TYR A 90 3.77 -3.83 -7.77
N GLN A 91 3.58 -5.06 -7.31
CA GLN A 91 4.59 -5.76 -6.52
C GLN A 91 5.76 -6.17 -7.41
N VAL A 92 6.98 -5.83 -7.01
CA VAL A 92 8.22 -6.21 -7.71
C VAL A 92 8.90 -7.38 -7.00
N ALA A 93 8.98 -7.34 -5.67
CA ALA A 93 9.65 -8.37 -4.88
C ALA A 93 9.02 -8.54 -3.49
N ASN A 94 9.06 -9.80 -3.05
CA ASN A 94 8.48 -10.43 -1.85
C ASN A 94 9.52 -11.26 -1.06
N THR A 95 9.81 -11.03 0.22
CA THR A 95 10.52 -12.04 1.06
C THR A 95 9.68 -13.27 1.43
N LEU A 96 8.35 -13.17 1.34
CA LEU A 96 7.37 -14.24 1.48
C LEU A 96 6.41 -14.19 0.28
N ASN A 97 5.35 -14.98 0.28
CA ASN A 97 4.33 -14.93 -0.78
C ASN A 97 3.17 -14.02 -0.39
N TYR A 98 3.41 -12.70 -0.28
CA TYR A 98 2.34 -11.72 -0.06
C TYR A 98 1.37 -11.75 -1.24
N GLY A 99 0.08 -11.94 -0.97
CA GLY A 99 -0.94 -12.29 -1.96
C GLY A 99 -1.09 -11.25 -3.08
N THR A 100 -1.29 -9.99 -2.70
CA THR A 100 -1.54 -8.90 -3.65
C THR A 100 -0.35 -8.64 -4.55
N LYS A 101 -0.55 -8.62 -5.87
CA LYS A 101 0.48 -8.30 -6.87
C LYS A 101 0.22 -6.99 -7.58
N ILE A 102 -1.05 -6.55 -7.66
CA ILE A 102 -1.45 -5.30 -8.32
C ILE A 102 -2.43 -4.57 -7.43
N TRP A 103 -2.20 -3.28 -7.22
CA TRP A 103 -3.15 -2.37 -6.57
C TRP A 103 -3.70 -1.39 -7.58
N THR A 104 -5.03 -1.28 -7.62
CA THR A 104 -5.77 -0.28 -8.41
C THR A 104 -6.42 0.74 -7.50
N LYS A 105 -6.15 2.04 -7.67
CA LYS A 105 -6.75 3.08 -6.84
C LYS A 105 -8.25 3.20 -7.14
N VAL A 106 -9.08 3.07 -6.12
CA VAL A 106 -10.55 3.19 -6.23
C VAL A 106 -11.09 4.49 -5.63
N ARG A 107 -10.31 5.16 -4.76
CA ARG A 107 -10.64 6.48 -4.21
C ARG A 107 -9.38 7.26 -3.88
N SER A 108 -9.31 8.51 -4.30
CA SER A 108 -8.22 9.43 -3.92
C SER A 108 -8.52 10.12 -2.58
N GLY A 109 -7.47 10.35 -1.79
CA GLY A 109 -7.55 11.12 -0.55
C GLY A 109 -8.33 10.45 0.58
N PHE A 110 -8.63 11.24 1.60
CA PHE A 110 -9.44 10.81 2.73
C PHE A 110 -10.93 10.76 2.37
N PRO A 111 -11.74 9.89 3.00
CA PRO A 111 -13.18 9.95 2.86
C PRO A 111 -13.71 11.33 3.28
N PRO A 112 -14.84 11.78 2.70
CA PRO A 112 -15.52 12.98 3.18
C PRO A 112 -15.90 12.80 4.65
N SER A 113 -15.87 13.89 5.43
CA SER A 113 -16.40 13.88 6.79
C SER A 113 -17.87 13.44 6.79
N CYS A 114 -18.25 12.53 7.67
CA CYS A 114 -19.67 12.27 7.92
C CYS A 114 -20.32 13.59 8.41
N PRO A 115 -21.43 14.06 7.80
CA PRO A 115 -22.20 15.14 8.38
C PRO A 115 -22.78 14.62 9.71
N TYR A 116 -22.47 15.32 10.80
CA TYR A 116 -23.09 15.11 12.11
C TYR A 116 -24.56 15.53 12.08
#